data_AF-A0A926M178-F1
#
_entry.id   AF-A0A926M178-F1
#
_cell.length_a   1.000
_cell.length_b   1.000
_cell.length_c   1.000
_cell.angle_alpha   90.00
_cell.angle_beta   90.00
_cell.angle_gamma   90.00
#
_symmetry.space_group_name_H-M   'P 1'
#
loop_
_entity.id
_entity.type
_entity.pdbx_description
1 polymer ?
#
loop_
_entity_poly.entity_id
_entity_poly.type
_entity_poly.pdbx_seq_one_letter_code
_entity_poly.pdbx_strand_id
1 'polypeptide(L)'
;MTINKLAIIGGSGLYDVEEFKNRELLDLNTPWGKPSDQILKTNYNNKEVYFLPRHGRGHFISPSKINFRANIDALKQLGVTDIISVSAVGSLKEDLPPGKFVIVDQFIDRTFAREKTFFDDE
;
A
#
# COMPACT_ATOMS: atom_id res chain seq x y z
N MET A 1 -10.66 -13.21 20.41
CA MET A 1 -10.78 -12.80 18.99
C MET A 1 -9.71 -11.78 18.73
N THR A 2 -8.84 -12.00 17.75
CA THR A 2 -7.92 -10.97 17.27
C THR A 2 -8.73 -9.86 16.60
N ILE A 3 -8.45 -8.61 16.96
CA ILE A 3 -9.05 -7.45 16.30
C ILE A 3 -8.31 -7.29 14.97
N ASN A 4 -9.01 -7.43 13.84
CA ASN A 4 -8.43 -7.25 12.52
C ASN A 4 -8.01 -5.79 12.34
N LYS A 5 -6.79 -5.59 11.82
CA LYS A 5 -6.23 -4.28 11.50
C LYS A 5 -6.06 -4.18 9.98
N LEU A 6 -6.72 -3.20 9.39
CA LEU A 6 -6.73 -3.01 7.94
C LEU A 6 -5.70 -1.98 7.54
N ALA A 7 -4.95 -2.25 6.47
CA ALA A 7 -4.18 -1.23 5.78
C ALA A 7 -4.68 -1.03 4.34
N ILE A 8 -4.61 0.21 3.87
CA ILE A 8 -4.89 0.60 2.50
C ILE A 8 -3.59 1.14 1.90
N ILE A 9 -3.14 0.54 0.80
CA ILE A 9 -2.00 1.03 0.02
C ILE A 9 -2.53 1.78 -1.21
N GLY A 10 -2.41 3.10 -1.20
CA GLY A 10 -2.91 3.99 -2.25
C GLY A 10 -1.93 4.12 -3.43
N GLY A 11 -2.39 3.81 -4.64
CA GLY A 11 -1.64 4.02 -5.88
C GLY A 11 -1.79 5.44 -6.46
N SER A 12 -1.54 5.58 -7.76
CA SER A 12 -1.80 6.84 -8.49
C SER A 12 -3.22 7.33 -8.27
N GLY A 13 -3.36 8.60 -7.89
CA GLY A 13 -4.64 9.25 -7.63
C GLY A 13 -5.17 9.11 -6.19
N LEU A 14 -4.52 8.32 -5.32
CA LEU A 14 -4.91 8.15 -3.93
C LEU A 14 -3.70 8.37 -3.01
N TYR A 15 -3.49 9.63 -2.60
CA TYR A 15 -2.29 10.06 -1.87
C TYR A 15 -2.55 10.45 -0.41
N ASP A 16 -3.80 10.78 -0.10
CA ASP A 16 -4.30 11.07 1.25
C ASP A 16 -5.77 10.63 1.31
N VAL A 17 -6.30 10.49 2.52
CA VAL A 17 -7.71 10.19 2.79
C VAL A 17 -8.22 11.21 3.81
N GLU A 18 -8.74 12.33 3.31
CA GLU A 18 -9.12 13.48 4.14
C GLU A 18 -10.28 13.17 5.10
N GLU A 19 -11.10 12.18 4.77
CA GLU A 19 -12.25 11.74 5.56
C GLU A 19 -11.84 11.09 6.90
N PHE A 20 -10.58 10.72 7.05
CA PHE A 20 -10.05 10.13 8.27
C PHE A 20 -9.78 11.19 9.35
N LYS A 21 -10.74 11.33 10.28
CA LYS A 21 -10.61 12.17 11.48
C LYS A 21 -9.57 11.57 12.45
N ASN A 22 -8.96 12.42 13.28
CA ASN A 22 -7.96 12.02 14.31
C ASN A 22 -6.80 11.19 13.72
N ARG A 23 -6.16 11.73 12.68
CA ARG A 23 -5.03 11.09 12.00
C ARG A 23 -3.73 11.26 12.79
N GLU A 24 -3.00 10.17 12.93
CA GLU A 24 -1.62 10.14 13.44
C GLU A 24 -0.69 9.72 12.30
N LEU A 25 0.42 10.42 12.11
CA LEU A 25 1.44 10.06 11.12
C LEU A 25 2.58 9.33 11.81
N LEU A 26 2.77 8.07 11.43
CA LEU A 26 3.78 7.19 12.00
C LEU A 26 5.00 7.15 11.08
N ASP A 27 6.16 7.57 11.60
CA ASP A 27 7.44 7.37 10.92
C ASP A 27 8.10 6.08 11.43
N LEU A 28 8.30 5.11 10.52
CA LEU A 28 8.84 3.79 10.85
C LEU A 28 10.13 3.52 10.07
N ASN A 29 11.01 2.76 10.70
CA ASN A 29 12.19 2.19 10.06
C ASN A 29 11.97 0.68 9.91
N THR A 30 12.44 0.11 8.81
CA THR A 30 12.46 -1.33 8.59
C THR A 30 13.88 -1.80 8.33
N PRO A 31 14.18 -3.10 8.50
CA PRO A 31 15.45 -3.68 8.07
C PRO A 31 15.78 -3.39 6.59
N TRP A 32 14.77 -3.16 5.76
CA TRP A 32 14.91 -2.86 4.33
C TRP A 32 14.96 -1.36 4.02
N GLY A 33 15.05 -0.49 5.04
CA GLY A 33 15.08 0.97 4.90
C GLY A 33 13.72 1.63 5.20
N LYS A 34 13.50 2.81 4.62
CA LYS A 34 12.27 3.58 4.83
C LYS A 34 11.13 3.10 3.92
N PRO A 35 9.88 3.06 4.43
CA PRO A 35 8.69 2.98 3.59
C PRO A 35 8.58 4.17 2.62
N SER A 36 7.66 4.09 1.66
CA SER A 36 7.39 5.16 0.69
C SER A 36 7.06 6.51 1.33
N ASP A 37 6.45 6.49 2.51
CA ASP A 37 6.10 7.68 3.30
C ASP A 37 5.80 7.27 4.75
N GLN A 38 5.51 8.26 5.61
CA GLN A 38 4.86 8.04 6.90
C GLN A 38 3.51 7.33 6.70
N ILE A 39 3.21 6.39 7.60
CA ILE A 39 1.95 5.66 7.59
C ILE A 39 0.91 6.46 8.37
N LEU A 40 -0.20 6.80 7.74
CA LEU A 40 -1.33 7.43 8.40
C LEU A 40 -2.10 6.36 9.18
N LYS A 41 -2.24 6.54 10.49
CA LYS A 41 -3.08 5.75 11.37
C LYS A 41 -4.36 6.53 11.72
N THR A 42 -5.50 5.86 11.68
CA THR A 42 -6.78 6.40 12.11
C THR A 42 -7.68 5.31 12.71
N ASN A 43 -8.84 5.71 13.24
CA ASN A 43 -9.92 4.82 13.61
C ASN A 43 -11.14 5.08 12.72
N TYR A 44 -11.65 4.04 12.09
CA TYR A 44 -12.87 4.08 11.30
C TYR A 44 -13.83 2.97 11.75
N ASN A 45 -15.05 3.33 12.14
CA ASN A 45 -16.06 2.39 12.67
C ASN A 45 -15.50 1.44 13.75
N ASN A 46 -14.77 2.00 14.73
CA ASN A 46 -14.11 1.28 15.83
C ASN A 46 -13.06 0.25 15.38
N LYS A 47 -12.48 0.42 14.19
CA LYS A 47 -11.35 -0.38 13.69
C LYS A 47 -10.15 0.51 13.44
N GLU A 48 -8.97 0.05 13.85
CA GLU A 48 -7.71 0.69 13.44
C GLU A 48 -7.50 0.48 11.94
N VAL A 49 -7.32 1.58 11.22
CA VAL A 49 -7.05 1.60 9.79
C VAL A 49 -5.74 2.36 9.55
N TYR A 50 -4.92 1.81 8.66
CA TYR A 50 -3.67 2.39 8.23
C TYR A 50 -3.74 2.75 6.75
N PHE A 51 -3.09 3.84 6.36
CA PHE A 51 -2.99 4.27 4.97
C PHE A 51 -1.54 4.59 4.62
N LEU A 52 -1.09 4.07 3.48
CA LEU A 52 0.25 4.28 2.95
C LEU A 52 0.17 4.65 1.47
N PRO A 53 0.57 5.87 1.07
CA PRO A 53 0.67 6.23 -0.34
C PRO A 53 1.89 5.53 -0.96
N ARG A 54 1.64 4.64 -1.92
CA ARG A 54 2.65 3.77 -2.54
C ARG A 54 3.79 4.56 -3.18
N HIS A 55 3.46 5.72 -3.76
CA HIS A 55 4.41 6.58 -4.48
C HIS A 55 4.94 7.75 -3.64
N GLY A 56 4.64 7.76 -2.33
CA GLY A 56 4.81 8.92 -1.46
C GLY A 56 3.78 10.02 -1.72
N ARG A 57 3.52 10.87 -0.73
CA ARG A 57 2.71 12.09 -0.92
C ARG A 57 3.38 12.99 -1.96
N GLY A 58 2.62 13.43 -2.96
CA GLY A 58 3.16 14.18 -4.10
C GLY A 58 3.69 13.32 -5.27
N HIS A 59 3.58 11.99 -5.19
CA HIS A 59 3.84 11.08 -6.33
C HIS A 59 5.27 11.16 -6.90
N PHE A 60 6.30 11.15 -6.05
CA PHE A 60 7.69 11.33 -6.49
C PHE A 60 8.46 10.01 -6.68
N ILE A 61 7.97 8.89 -6.14
CA ILE A 61 8.64 7.58 -6.25
C ILE A 61 8.09 6.83 -7.47
N SER A 62 8.96 6.52 -8.44
CA SER A 62 8.57 5.75 -9.62
C SER A 62 8.30 4.27 -9.28
N PRO A 63 7.45 3.56 -10.07
CA PRO A 63 7.07 2.17 -9.76
C PRO A 63 8.23 1.19 -9.53
N SER A 64 9.37 1.40 -10.20
CA SER A 64 10.55 0.52 -10.09
C SER A 64 11.43 0.85 -8.88
N LYS A 65 11.23 2.00 -8.24
CA LYS A 65 12.02 2.48 -7.09
C LYS A 65 11.27 2.37 -5.75
N ILE A 66 10.02 1.92 -5.76
CA ILE A 66 9.25 1.68 -4.54
C ILE A 66 9.95 0.61 -3.70
N ASN A 67 10.15 0.91 -2.42
CA ASN A 67 10.64 -0.06 -1.46
C ASN A 67 9.49 -0.94 -0.93
N PHE A 68 9.08 -1.92 -1.73
CA PHE A 68 7.95 -2.78 -1.39
C PHE A 68 8.17 -3.57 -0.08
N ARG A 69 9.41 -3.98 0.20
CA ARG A 69 9.77 -4.69 1.43
C ARG A 69 9.55 -3.82 2.66
N ALA A 70 10.08 -2.60 2.64
CA ALA A 70 9.86 -1.65 3.73
C ALA A 70 8.37 -1.30 3.93
N ASN A 71 7.61 -1.15 2.84
CA ASN A 71 6.17 -0.87 2.93
C ASN A 71 5.42 -2.00 3.63
N ILE A 72 5.65 -3.25 3.23
CA ILE A 72 4.94 -4.41 3.79
C ILE A 72 5.42 -4.69 5.22
N ASP A 73 6.72 -4.60 5.49
CA ASP A 73 7.26 -4.82 6.82
C ASP A 73 6.78 -3.77 7.83
N ALA A 74 6.77 -2.49 7.48
CA ALA A 74 6.28 -1.44 8.37
C ALA A 74 4.80 -1.68 8.76
N LEU A 75 3.96 -2.09 7.82
CA LEU A 75 2.58 -2.47 8.12
C LEU A 75 2.52 -3.74 9.01
N LYS A 76 3.40 -4.71 8.77
CA LYS A 76 3.50 -5.92 9.60
C LYS A 76 3.89 -5.60 11.05
N GLN A 77 4.86 -4.71 11.27
CA GLN A 77 5.27 -4.25 12.60
C GLN A 77 4.12 -3.57 13.37
N LEU A 78 3.20 -2.90 12.66
CA LEU A 78 2.00 -2.27 13.24
C LEU A 78 0.88 -3.28 13.58
N GLY A 79 1.09 -4.56 13.28
CA GLY A 79 0.13 -5.63 13.51
C GLY A 79 -1.00 -5.67 12.48
N VAL A 80 -0.81 -5.08 11.30
CA VAL A 80 -1.77 -5.17 10.19
C VAL A 80 -2.00 -6.64 9.82
N THR A 81 -3.27 -7.01 9.70
CA THR A 81 -3.70 -8.37 9.35
C THR A 81 -4.15 -8.46 7.90
N ASP A 82 -4.68 -7.37 7.36
CA ASP A 82 -5.32 -7.33 6.04
C ASP A 82 -4.85 -6.10 5.26
N ILE A 83 -4.56 -6.25 3.97
CA ILE A 83 -4.15 -5.15 3.09
C ILE A 83 -5.09 -5.07 1.90
N ILE A 84 -5.61 -3.87 1.63
CA ILE A 84 -6.28 -3.52 0.38
C ILE A 84 -5.33 -2.62 -0.43
N SER A 85 -4.94 -3.08 -1.61
CA SER A 85 -4.09 -2.30 -2.51
C SER A 85 -4.93 -1.71 -3.63
N VAL A 86 -4.89 -0.39 -3.79
CA VAL A 86 -5.64 0.33 -4.83
C VAL A 86 -4.67 0.76 -5.92
N SER A 87 -4.98 0.47 -7.18
CA SER A 87 -4.11 0.79 -8.32
C SER A 87 -4.90 1.31 -9.51
N ALA A 88 -4.40 2.37 -10.13
CA ALA A 88 -4.83 2.77 -11.47
C ALA A 88 -4.23 1.80 -12.50
N VAL A 89 -5.06 1.33 -13.44
CA VAL A 89 -4.67 0.37 -14.49
C VAL A 89 -5.29 0.76 -15.82
N GLY A 90 -4.69 0.28 -16.92
CA GLY A 90 -5.30 0.31 -18.25
C GLY A 90 -6.02 -1.00 -18.54
N SER A 91 -7.21 -0.93 -19.12
CA SER A 91 -7.93 -2.13 -19.54
C SER A 91 -7.31 -2.74 -20.79
N LEU A 92 -7.31 -4.07 -20.85
CA LEU A 92 -7.00 -4.87 -22.04
C LEU A 92 -8.24 -5.56 -22.61
N LYS A 93 -9.44 -5.18 -22.16
CA LYS A 93 -10.73 -5.72 -22.58
C LYS A 93 -11.71 -4.59 -22.88
N GLU A 94 -12.47 -4.74 -23.95
CA GLU A 94 -13.44 -3.72 -24.40
C GLU A 94 -14.62 -3.55 -23.42
N ASP A 95 -15.04 -4.62 -22.75
CA ASP A 95 -16.15 -4.64 -21.78
C ASP A 95 -15.78 -4.07 -20.38
N LEU A 96 -14.54 -3.58 -20.24
CA LEU A 96 -14.04 -2.90 -19.05
C LEU A 96 -13.66 -1.45 -19.38
N PRO A 97 -14.66 -0.54 -19.54
CA PRO A 97 -14.40 0.85 -19.87
C PRO A 97 -13.74 1.63 -18.70
N PRO A 98 -13.11 2.79 -18.99
CA PRO A 98 -12.57 3.68 -17.96
C PRO A 98 -13.58 4.01 -16.84
N GLY A 99 -13.10 4.07 -15.60
CA GLY A 99 -13.92 4.30 -14.41
C GLY A 99 -14.50 3.03 -13.78
N LYS A 100 -14.39 1.87 -14.44
CA LYS A 100 -14.81 0.58 -13.87
C LYS A 100 -13.80 0.06 -12.85
N PHE A 101 -14.28 -0.40 -11.71
CA PHE A 101 -13.47 -1.11 -10.71
C PHE A 101 -13.40 -2.60 -11.03
N VAL A 102 -12.25 -3.21 -10.73
CA VAL A 102 -12.01 -4.64 -10.89
C VAL A 102 -11.33 -5.16 -9.63
N ILE A 103 -11.88 -6.24 -9.05
CA ILE A 103 -11.21 -7.01 -8.01
C ILE A 103 -10.42 -8.10 -8.74
N VAL A 104 -9.09 -7.98 -8.74
CA VAL A 104 -8.19 -8.93 -9.41
C VAL A 104 -7.98 -10.18 -8.53
N ASP A 105 -7.98 -11.34 -9.15
CA ASP A 105 -7.75 -12.65 -8.52
C ASP A 105 -6.48 -13.36 -9.04
N GLN A 106 -5.90 -12.84 -10.12
CA GLN A 106 -4.69 -13.34 -10.78
C GLN A 106 -3.82 -12.18 -11.31
N PHE A 107 -2.54 -12.46 -11.54
CA PHE A 107 -1.62 -11.53 -12.19
C PHE A 107 -0.56 -12.28 -13.00
N ILE A 108 0.05 -11.58 -13.95
CA ILE A 108 1.28 -12.00 -14.65
C ILE A 108 2.37 -11.02 -14.26
N ASP A 109 3.44 -11.50 -13.62
CA ASP A 109 4.57 -10.66 -13.25
C ASP A 109 5.55 -10.49 -14.41
N ARG A 110 5.65 -9.27 -14.94
CA ARG A 110 6.66 -8.86 -15.94
C ARG A 110 7.71 -7.90 -15.35
N THR A 111 7.81 -7.81 -14.03
CA THR A 111 8.80 -6.97 -13.35
C THR A 111 10.16 -7.67 -13.28
N PHE A 112 11.26 -6.92 -13.42
CA PHE A 112 12.61 -7.49 -13.48
C PHE A 112 13.62 -6.88 -12.51
N ALA A 113 13.41 -5.64 -12.05
CA ALA A 113 14.39 -4.90 -11.25
C ALA A 113 14.00 -4.74 -9.78
N ARG A 114 13.02 -5.50 -9.29
CA ARG A 114 12.48 -5.37 -7.94
C ARG A 114 12.96 -6.50 -7.06
N GLU A 115 13.23 -6.18 -5.80
CA GLU A 115 13.37 -7.17 -4.74
C GLU A 115 11.98 -7.75 -4.42
N LYS A 116 11.83 -9.07 -4.54
CA LYS A 116 10.52 -9.75 -4.49
C LYS A 116 10.34 -10.63 -3.25
N THR A 117 11.37 -10.77 -2.43
CA THR A 117 11.38 -11.65 -1.26
C THR A 117 12.02 -10.93 -0.07
N PHE A 118 11.58 -11.29 1.14
CA PHE A 118 12.24 -10.89 2.39
C PHE A 118 13.43 -11.79 2.73
N PHE A 119 13.57 -12.92 2.03
CA PHE A 119 14.64 -13.89 2.18
C PHE A 119 15.57 -13.75 0.98
N ASP A 120 16.46 -12.75 1.02
CA ASP A 120 17.43 -12.43 -0.04
C ASP A 120 18.89 -12.72 0.34
N ASP A 121 19.17 -13.02 1.61
CA ASP A 121 20.43 -13.59 2.05
C ASP A 121 20.34 -15.13 2.01
N GLU A 122 21.05 -15.75 1.08
CA GLU A 122 21.48 -17.17 1.17
C GLU A 122 22.80 -17.29 1.95
#